data_AF-A0A7C7J8H6-F1
#
_entry.id   AF-A0A7C7J8H6-F1
#
_cell.length_a   1.000
_cell.length_b   1.000
_cell.length_c   1.000
_cell.angle_alpha   90.00
_cell.angle_beta   90.00
_cell.angle_gamma   90.00
#
_symmetry.space_group_name_H-M   'P 1'
#
loop_
_entity.id
_entity.type
_entity.pdbx_description
1 polymer ?
#
loop_
_entity_poly.entity_id
_entity_poly.type
_entity_poly.pdbx_seq_one_letter_code
_entity_poly.pdbx_strand_id
1 'polypeptide(L)'
;MLVMSTQATNVEFIESDYFEANGENMTVTTKKRSMLKAISWRFIATITGALIVYFLTGEFEDAGKFIVLDVILKLLFYYGHERAWSVVEWGHEEKPAVESA
;
A
#
# COMPACT_ATOMS: atom_id res chain seq x y z
N MET A 1 -28.39 -16.14 -5.60
CA MET A 1 -27.56 -17.28 -5.12
C MET A 1 -26.13 -17.03 -5.59
N LEU A 2 -25.30 -16.51 -4.68
CA LEU A 2 -23.82 -16.51 -4.67
C LEU A 2 -23.05 -16.12 -5.95
N VAL A 3 -23.03 -14.81 -6.25
CA VAL A 3 -21.80 -14.15 -6.74
C VAL A 3 -21.50 -13.06 -5.72
N MET A 4 -20.89 -13.46 -4.60
CA MET A 4 -20.55 -12.54 -3.52
C MET A 4 -19.35 -11.70 -3.94
N SER A 5 -19.64 -10.43 -4.20
CA SER A 5 -18.74 -9.27 -4.14
C SER A 5 -17.74 -9.41 -2.99
N THR A 6 -16.47 -9.72 -3.31
CA THR A 6 -15.37 -9.76 -2.34
C THR A 6 -14.17 -8.98 -2.89
N GLN A 7 -14.42 -7.73 -3.25
CA GLN A 7 -13.39 -6.70 -3.50
C GLN A 7 -13.51 -5.54 -2.46
N ALA A 8 -14.19 -5.79 -1.34
CA ALA A 8 -14.69 -4.74 -0.43
C ALA A 8 -14.28 -4.95 1.04
N THR A 9 -13.06 -5.42 1.33
CA THR A 9 -12.59 -5.49 2.74
C THR A 9 -11.23 -4.85 3.01
N ASN A 10 -10.46 -4.49 1.97
CA ASN A 10 -9.15 -3.85 2.14
C ASN A 10 -9.11 -2.40 1.63
N VAL A 11 -10.08 -1.97 0.82
CA VAL A 11 -10.12 -0.63 0.21
C VAL A 11 -11.06 0.32 0.95
N GLU A 12 -12.19 -0.18 1.49
CA GLU A 12 -13.14 0.63 2.30
C GLU A 12 -12.50 1.21 3.56
N PHE A 13 -11.54 0.49 4.16
CA PHE A 13 -10.86 0.96 5.37
C PHE A 13 -9.99 2.19 5.10
N ILE A 14 -9.52 2.41 3.88
CA ILE A 14 -8.73 3.60 3.52
C ILE A 14 -9.68 4.75 3.17
N GLU A 15 -10.78 4.49 2.46
CA GLU A 15 -11.73 5.53 2.01
C GLU A 15 -12.55 6.15 3.15
N SER A 16 -12.86 5.37 4.19
CA SER A 16 -13.53 5.85 5.42
C SER A 16 -12.75 6.94 6.17
N ASP A 17 -11.42 6.99 6.03
CA ASP A 17 -10.57 7.96 6.72
C ASP A 17 -10.50 9.32 5.98
N TYR A 18 -11.06 9.42 4.76
CA TYR A 18 -11.03 10.64 3.91
C TYR A 18 -12.39 11.32 3.75
N PHE A 19 -13.50 10.59 3.93
CA PHE A 19 -14.86 11.11 3.77
C PHE A 19 -15.47 11.77 5.02
N GLU A 20 -14.64 12.15 6.00
CA GLU A 20 -15.03 12.89 7.22
C GLU A 20 -14.43 14.31 7.28
N ALA A 21 -14.06 14.88 6.13
CA ALA A 21 -13.55 16.26 6.03
C ALA A 21 -14.63 17.29 5.61
N ASN A 22 -15.91 17.01 5.88
CA ASN A 22 -17.01 17.95 5.63
C ASN A 22 -17.61 18.46 6.95
N GLY A 23 -17.13 19.64 7.37
CA GLY A 23 -17.97 20.64 8.03
C GLY A 23 -18.32 20.44 9.50
N GLU A 24 -17.33 20.25 10.37
CA GLU A 24 -17.26 20.72 11.78
C GLU A 24 -16.19 19.88 12.50
N ASN A 25 -15.25 20.53 13.20
CA ASN A 25 -14.11 19.92 13.93
C ASN A 25 -12.92 19.47 13.07
N MET A 26 -11.85 20.27 13.02
CA MET A 26 -10.54 19.82 12.53
C MET A 26 -9.93 18.81 13.52
N THR A 27 -10.25 17.53 13.39
CA THR A 27 -9.41 16.49 13.97
C THR A 27 -8.29 16.19 12.96
N VAL A 28 -7.07 16.56 13.33
CA VAL A 28 -5.89 16.15 12.55
C VAL A 28 -5.85 14.62 12.64
N THR A 29 -6.28 13.91 11.60
CA THR A 29 -5.98 12.49 11.47
C THR A 29 -4.46 12.39 11.33
N THR A 30 -3.82 12.19 12.48
CA THR A 30 -2.37 12.29 12.63
C THR A 30 -1.73 11.38 11.59
N LYS A 31 -0.92 11.92 10.66
CA LYS A 31 -0.16 11.16 9.63
C LYS A 31 0.50 9.88 10.20
N LYS A 32 0.85 9.90 11.49
CA LYS A 32 1.33 8.77 12.30
C LYS A 32 0.37 7.56 12.33
N ARG A 33 -0.96 7.74 12.45
CA ARG A 33 -1.94 6.64 12.48
C ARG A 33 -2.01 5.88 11.15
N SER A 34 -1.97 6.60 10.02
CA SER A 34 -1.93 5.98 8.69
C SER A 34 -0.61 5.23 8.44
N MET A 35 0.53 5.78 8.87
CA MET A 35 1.82 5.07 8.81
C MET A 35 1.82 3.78 9.64
N LEU A 36 1.28 3.82 10.86
CA LEU A 36 1.18 2.63 11.72
C LEU A 36 0.32 1.54 11.06
N LYS A 37 -0.81 1.91 10.47
CA LYS A 37 -1.69 1.00 9.71
C LYS A 37 -0.97 0.35 8.53
N ALA A 38 -0.22 1.13 7.75
CA ALA A 38 0.57 0.60 6.63
C ALA A 38 1.69 -0.36 7.09
N ILE A 39 2.35 -0.05 8.21
CA ILE A 39 3.35 -0.91 8.82
C ILE A 39 2.72 -2.22 9.31
N SER A 40 1.58 -2.15 10.01
CA SER A 40 0.83 -3.32 10.46
C SER A 40 0.44 -4.23 9.30
N TRP A 41 -0.03 -3.65 8.19
CA TRP A 41 -0.36 -4.43 6.99
C TRP A 41 0.86 -5.17 6.41
N ARG A 42 2.03 -4.53 6.40
CA ARG A 42 3.28 -5.15 5.94
C ARG A 42 3.70 -6.32 6.82
N PHE A 43 3.56 -6.20 8.15
CA PHE A 43 3.85 -7.31 9.06
C PHE A 43 2.91 -8.49 8.84
N ILE A 44 1.61 -8.24 8.70
CA ILE A 44 0.62 -9.29 8.42
C ILE A 44 0.96 -9.99 7.11
N ALA A 45 1.22 -9.24 6.03
CA ALA A 45 1.52 -9.81 4.72
C ALA A 45 2.78 -10.70 4.72
N THR A 46 3.88 -10.25 5.35
CA THR A 46 5.11 -11.04 5.43
C THR A 46 4.93 -12.29 6.30
N ILE A 47 4.19 -12.20 7.42
CA ILE A 47 3.88 -13.35 8.26
C ILE A 47 3.02 -14.36 7.49
N THR A 48 1.98 -13.91 6.79
CA THR A 48 1.14 -14.79 5.98
C THR A 48 1.95 -15.49 4.89
N GLY A 49 2.83 -14.78 4.18
CA GLY A 49 3.71 -15.39 3.17
C GLY A 49 4.63 -16.44 3.76
N ALA A 50 5.26 -16.15 4.90
CA ALA A 50 6.13 -17.11 5.60
C ALA A 50 5.37 -18.35 6.07
N LEU A 51 4.14 -18.18 6.58
CA LEU A 51 3.26 -19.29 6.95
C LEU A 51 2.87 -20.13 5.74
N ILE A 52 2.54 -19.51 4.60
CA ILE A 52 2.23 -20.25 3.37
C ILE A 52 3.41 -21.11 2.95
N VAL A 53 4.62 -20.55 2.93
CA VAL A 53 5.84 -21.31 2.61
C VAL A 53 6.01 -22.46 3.58
N TYR A 54 5.92 -22.20 4.88
CA TYR A 54 6.02 -23.25 5.91
C TYR A 54 4.95 -24.34 5.73
N PHE A 55 3.71 -23.99 5.41
CA PHE A 55 2.65 -24.98 5.18
C PHE A 55 2.88 -25.83 3.93
N LEU A 56 3.56 -25.29 2.91
CA LEU A 56 3.83 -26.00 1.67
C LEU A 56 5.08 -26.89 1.76
N THR A 57 6.16 -26.43 2.38
CA THR A 57 7.40 -27.21 2.50
C THR A 57 7.51 -27.98 3.82
N GLY A 58 6.81 -27.55 4.87
CA GLY A 58 6.92 -28.15 6.22
C GLY A 58 8.21 -27.78 6.96
N GLU A 59 9.07 -26.96 6.36
CA GLU A 59 10.40 -26.64 6.90
C GLU A 59 10.52 -25.17 7.29
N PHE A 60 11.00 -24.92 8.51
CA PHE A 60 11.23 -23.57 9.02
C PHE A 60 12.38 -22.85 8.29
N GLU A 61 13.34 -23.60 7.75
CA GLU A 61 14.48 -23.02 7.03
C GLU A 61 14.01 -22.27 5.78
N ASP A 62 13.07 -22.84 5.03
CA ASP A 62 12.54 -22.24 3.81
C ASP A 62 11.64 -21.03 4.09
N ALA A 63 10.86 -21.06 5.17
CA ALA A 63 10.13 -19.88 5.64
C ALA A 63 11.08 -18.74 6.02
N GLY A 64 12.23 -19.07 6.65
CA GLY A 64 13.29 -18.10 6.93
C GLY A 64 13.88 -17.48 5.67
N LYS A 65 14.21 -18.31 4.67
CA LYS A 65 14.69 -17.85 3.34
C LYS A 65 13.66 -16.95 2.66
N PHE A 66 12.37 -17.29 2.73
CA PHE A 66 11.30 -16.49 2.17
C PHE A 66 11.27 -15.09 2.79
N ILE A 67 11.33 -14.96 4.12
CA ILE A 67 11.30 -13.64 4.78
C ILE A 67 12.47 -12.77 4.31
N VAL A 68 13.68 -13.33 4.20
CA VAL A 68 14.86 -12.59 3.72
C VAL A 68 14.67 -12.12 2.28
N LEU A 69 14.20 -13.03 1.40
CA LEU A 69 13.94 -12.70 0.00
C LEU A 69 12.82 -11.68 -0.16
N ASP A 70 11.76 -11.77 0.64
CA ASP A 70 10.61 -10.88 0.63
C ASP A 70 11.00 -9.42 0.92
N VAL A 71 11.90 -9.21 1.89
CA VAL A 71 12.44 -7.88 2.20
C VAL A 71 13.28 -7.32 1.04
N ILE A 72 14.19 -8.13 0.49
CA ILE A 72 15.04 -7.71 -0.63
C ILE A 72 14.19 -7.37 -1.86
N LEU A 73 13.23 -8.22 -2.21
CA LEU A 73 12.33 -8.01 -3.33
C LEU A 73 11.52 -6.74 -3.15
N LYS A 74 10.92 -6.51 -1.97
CA LYS A 74 10.16 -5.28 -1.71
C LYS A 74 11.02 -4.02 -1.86
N LEU A 75 12.29 -4.05 -1.46
CA LEU A 75 13.21 -2.92 -1.65
C LEU A 75 13.53 -2.70 -3.13
N LEU A 76 13.86 -3.76 -3.86
CA LEU A 76 14.17 -3.68 -5.30
C LEU A 76 12.97 -3.19 -6.11
N PHE A 77 11.79 -3.76 -5.86
CA PHE A 77 10.56 -3.34 -6.52
C PHE A 77 10.16 -1.92 -6.15
N TYR A 78 10.28 -1.52 -4.88
CA TYR A 78 10.00 -0.13 -4.48
C TYR A 78 10.93 0.84 -5.21
N TYR A 79 12.24 0.59 -5.17
CA TYR A 79 13.22 1.45 -5.84
C TYR A 79 13.03 1.48 -7.35
N GLY A 80 12.83 0.31 -7.97
CA GLY A 80 12.56 0.19 -9.40
C GLY A 80 11.25 0.88 -9.81
N HIS A 81 10.20 0.76 -9.00
CA HIS A 81 8.92 1.43 -9.22
C HIS A 81 9.06 2.95 -9.14
N GLU A 82 9.73 3.47 -8.11
CA GLU A 82 10.05 4.89 -7.96
C GLU A 82 10.84 5.40 -9.19
N ARG A 83 11.87 4.65 -9.60
CA ARG A 83 12.68 5.03 -10.74
C ARG A 83 11.90 4.99 -12.05
N ALA A 84 11.07 3.96 -12.26
CA ALA A 84 10.20 3.86 -13.43
C ALA A 84 9.21 5.03 -13.47
N TRP A 85 8.63 5.40 -12.33
CA TRP A 85 7.69 6.52 -12.23
C TRP A 85 8.38 7.87 -12.46
N SER A 86 9.64 8.03 -12.04
CA SER A 86 10.43 9.23 -12.31
C SER A 86 10.71 9.47 -13.81
N VAL A 87 10.60 8.43 -14.64
CA VAL A 87 10.78 8.52 -16.11
C VAL A 87 9.44 8.75 -16.82
N VAL A 88 8.33 8.45 -16.14
CA VAL A 88 6.98 8.62 -16.68
C VAL A 88 6.50 10.04 -16.36
N GLU A 89 6.61 10.95 -17.33
CA GLU A 89 5.99 12.28 -17.29
C GLU A 89 4.47 12.18 -17.48
N TRP A 90 3.76 11.61 -16.50
CA TRP A 90 2.30 11.56 -16.52
C TRP A 90 1.74 12.78 -15.79
N GLY A 91 0.95 13.60 -16.49
CA GLY A 91 0.13 14.64 -15.87
C GLY A 91 0.77 16.03 -15.76
N HIS A 92 1.60 16.46 -16.71
CA HIS A 92 1.85 17.89 -16.87
C HIS A 92 0.57 18.58 -17.34
N GLU A 93 -0.19 19.16 -16.43
CA GLU A 93 -1.15 20.21 -16.77
C GLU A 93 -0.33 21.45 -17.14
N GLU A 94 -0.17 21.70 -18.44
CA GLU A 94 0.22 23.03 -18.90
C GLU A 94 -0.82 24.01 -18.36
N LYS A 95 -0.42 24.82 -17.37
CA LYS A 95 -1.17 26.00 -16.98
C LYS A 95 -1.42 26.80 -18.26
N PRO A 96 -2.69 26.99 -18.70
CA PRO A 96 -2.93 27.77 -19.89
C PRO A 96 -2.40 29.19 -19.63
N ALA A 97 -1.48 29.62 -20.50
CA ALA A 97 -0.95 30.97 -20.49
C ALA A 97 -2.07 31.94 -20.91
N VAL A 98 -2.86 32.39 -19.94
CA VAL A 98 -3.87 33.45 -20.07
C VAL A 98 -3.91 34.16 -18.71
N GLU A 99 -3.77 35.46 -18.58
CA GLU A 99 -3.79 36.54 -19.57
C GLU A 99 -3.21 37.79 -18.88
N SER A 100 -2.15 38.38 -19.43
CA SER A 100 -1.75 39.76 -19.11
C SER A 100 -2.26 40.65 -20.23
N ALA A 101 -3.50 41.14 -20.09
CA ALA A 101 -4.08 42.19 -20.93
C ALA A 101 -4.96 43.10 -20.07
#